data_AF-A0A1E4F225-F1
#
_entry.id   AF-A0A1E4F225-F1
#
_cell.length_a   1.000
_cell.length_b   1.000
_cell.length_c   1.000
_cell.angle_alpha   90.00
_cell.angle_beta   90.00
_cell.angle_gamma   90.00
#
_symmetry.space_group_name_H-M   'P 1'
#
loop_
_entity.id
_entity.type
_entity.pdbx_description
1 polymer ?
#
loop_
_entity_poly.entity_id
_entity_poly.type
_entity_poly.pdbx_seq_one_letter_code
_entity_poly.pdbx_strand_id
1 'polypeptide(L)' 'MSREVKRTAAQFLNGMALAVLAAGAIGPMATATAILPSAAMAVAISLGLHGLALLVSAK' A
#
# COMPACT_ATOMS: atom_id res chain seq x y z
N MET A 1 12.43 -6.10 -19.08
CA MET A 1 11.03 -5.68 -18.88
C MET A 1 10.83 -4.32 -19.54
N SER A 2 9.80 -4.15 -20.36
CA SER A 2 9.51 -2.86 -21.02
C SER A 2 9.24 -1.76 -19.98
N ARG A 3 9.61 -0.52 -20.30
CA ARG A 3 9.36 0.66 -19.46
C ARG A 3 7.87 0.82 -19.11
N GLU A 4 7.00 0.41 -20.02
CA GLU A 4 5.55 0.43 -19.85
C GLU A 4 5.05 -0.60 -18.82
N VAL A 5 5.62 -1.80 -18.83
CA VAL A 5 5.31 -2.85 -17.84
C VAL A 5 5.79 -2.43 -16.45
N LYS A 6 6.97 -1.78 -16.36
CA LYS A 6 7.48 -1.24 -15.09
C LYS A 6 6.57 -0.15 -14.53
N ARG A 7 6.14 0.78 -15.39
CA ARG A 7 5.20 1.84 -15.01
C ARG A 7 3.88 1.25 -14.51
N THR A 8 3.33 0.28 -15.23
CA THR A 8 2.06 -0.40 -14.86
C THR A 8 2.19 -1.12 -13.52
N ALA A 9 3.27 -1.89 -13.33
CA ALA A 9 3.52 -2.60 -12.07
C ALA A 9 3.71 -1.62 -10.89
N ALA A 10 4.47 -0.54 -11.08
CA ALA A 10 4.65 0.47 -10.05
C ALA A 10 3.35 1.19 -9.68
N GLN A 11 2.53 1.55 -10.68
CA GLN A 11 1.21 2.15 -10.44
C GLN A 11 0.28 1.20 -9.68
N PHE A 12 0.27 -0.09 -10.05
CA PHE A 12 -0.50 -1.11 -9.35
C PHE A 12 -0.07 -1.26 -7.89
N LEU A 13 1.23 -1.40 -7.63
CA LEU A 13 1.77 -1.50 -6.27
C LEU A 13 1.45 -0.28 -5.43
N ASN A 14 1.53 0.91 -6.02
CA ASN A 14 1.22 2.16 -5.33
C ASN A 14 -0.29 2.29 -5.04
N GLY A 15 -1.15 1.85 -5.96
CA GLY A 15 -2.59 1.76 -5.75
C GLY A 15 -2.95 0.78 -4.62
N MET A 16 -2.29 -0.38 -4.58
CA MET A 16 -2.45 -1.34 -3.48
C MET A 16 -2.00 -0.77 -2.14
N ALA A 17 -0.87 -0.03 -2.10
CA ALA A 17 -0.41 0.63 -0.89
C ALA A 17 -1.48 1.59 -0.33
N LEU A 18 -2.07 2.43 -1.19
CA LEU A 18 -3.16 3.32 -0.82
C LEU A 18 -4.40 2.56 -0.33
N ALA A 19 -4.79 1.48 -1.02
CA ALA A 19 -5.95 0.68 -0.64
C ALA A 19 -5.77 0.00 0.73
N VAL A 20 -4.58 -0.55 1.01
CA VAL A 20 -4.28 -1.18 2.30
C VAL A 20 -4.27 -0.15 3.43
N LEU A 21 -3.67 1.01 3.21
CA LEU A 21 -3.67 2.10 4.19
C LEU A 21 -5.09 2.58 4.49
N ALA A 22 -5.89 2.80 3.44
CA ALA A 22 -7.28 3.23 3.56
C ALA A 22 -8.13 2.16 4.27
N ALA A 23 -7.98 0.88 3.92
CA ALA A 23 -8.68 -0.22 4.59
C ALA A 23 -8.30 -0.32 6.08
N GLY A 24 -7.02 -0.15 6.41
CA GLY A 24 -6.52 -0.14 7.78
C GLY A 24 -6.96 1.07 8.60
N ALA A 25 -7.26 2.21 7.96
CA ALA A 25 -7.78 3.40 8.62
C ALA A 25 -9.32 3.36 8.75
N ILE A 26 -10.02 3.05 7.66
CA ILE A 26 -11.49 3.13 7.57
C ILE A 26 -12.15 1.89 8.16
N GLY A 27 -11.59 0.71 7.96
CA GLY A 27 -12.17 -0.55 8.43
C GLY A 27 -12.40 -0.57 9.95
N PRO A 28 -11.37 -0.30 10.77
CA PRO A 28 -11.53 -0.26 12.22
C PRO A 28 -12.42 0.87 12.74
N MET A 29 -12.51 1.99 12.00
CA MET A 29 -13.45 3.08 12.31
C MET A 29 -14.90 2.64 12.08
N ALA A 30 -15.18 1.91 11.00
CA ALA A 30 -16.52 1.43 10.68
C ALA A 30 -17.03 0.38 11.69
N THR A 31 -16.12 -0.37 12.32
CA THR A 31 -16.47 -1.39 13.32
C THR A 31 -16.38 -0.90 14.76
N ALA A 32 -16.06 0.38 15.00
CA ALA A 32 -15.78 0.96 16.32
C ALA A 32 -14.74 0.18 17.16
N THR A 33 -13.91 -0.62 16.49
CA THR A 33 -12.83 -1.43 17.08
C THR A 33 -11.50 -0.95 16.55
N ALA A 34 -11.25 0.36 16.63
CA ALA A 34 -9.98 0.94 16.26
C ALA A 34 -8.85 0.40 17.17
N ILE A 35 -8.18 -0.65 16.72
CA ILE A 35 -7.06 -1.26 17.44
C ILE A 35 -5.76 -0.69 16.86
N LEU A 36 -4.98 0.00 17.67
CA LEU A 36 -3.68 0.56 17.29
C LEU A 36 -2.76 -0.41 16.50
N PRO A 37 -2.69 -1.72 16.85
CA PRO A 37 -1.87 -2.69 16.12
C PRO A 37 -2.28 -2.89 14.66
N SER A 38 -3.57 -2.83 14.33
CA SER A 38 -4.03 -3.05 12.94
C SER A 38 -3.70 -1.86 12.04
N ALA A 39 -3.80 -0.64 12.58
CA ALA A 39 -3.38 0.57 11.88
C ALA A 39 -1.86 0.58 11.64
N ALA A 40 -1.06 0.21 12.64
CA ALA A 40 0.40 0.12 12.50
C ALA A 40 0.81 -0.93 11.45
N MET A 41 0.15 -2.09 11.43
CA MET A 41 0.39 -3.13 10.45
C MET A 41 -0.01 -2.70 9.02
N ALA A 42 -1.13 -2.00 8.86
CA ALA A 42 -1.54 -1.44 7.57
C ALA A 42 -0.55 -0.38 7.05
N VAL A 43 -0.03 0.48 7.93
CA VAL A 43 1.04 1.44 7.58
C VAL A 43 2.30 0.72 7.12
N ALA A 44 2.76 -0.30 7.87
CA ALA A 44 3.95 -1.05 7.53
C ALA A 44 3.84 -1.75 6.16
N ILE A 45 2.70 -2.40 5.89
CA ILE A 45 2.44 -3.06 4.60
C ILE A 45 2.40 -2.03 3.48
N SER A 46 1.74 -0.88 3.69
CA SER A 46 1.63 0.18 2.68
C SER A 46 2.98 0.79 2.33
N LEU A 47 3.84 1.02 3.34
CA LEU A 47 5.21 1.48 3.11
C LEU A 47 6.03 0.44 2.33
N GLY A 48 5.87 -0.85 2.63
CA GLY A 48 6.52 -1.93 1.87
C GLY A 48 6.11 -1.94 0.40
N LEU A 49 4.80 -1.85 0.13
CA LEU A 49 4.25 -1.80 -1.24
C LEU A 49 4.70 -0.54 -2.00
N HIS A 50 4.72 0.62 -1.34
CA HIS A 50 5.23 1.86 -1.92
C HIS A 50 6.73 1.77 -2.22
N GLY A 51 7.53 1.21 -1.30
CA GLY A 51 8.95 0.97 -1.51
C GLY A 51 9.23 0.04 -2.68
N LEU A 52 8.45 -1.03 -2.84
CA LEU A 52 8.51 -1.92 -4.00
C LEU A 52 8.14 -1.18 -5.30
N ALA A 53 7.14 -0.30 -5.28
CA ALA A 53 6.78 0.53 -6.43
C ALA A 53 7.93 1.44 -6.88
N LEU A 54 8.66 2.04 -5.92
CA LEU A 54 9.85 2.84 -6.20
C LEU A 54 10.99 1.99 -6.77
N LEU A 55 11.25 0.81 -6.19
CA LEU A 55 12.28 -0.11 -6.69
C LEU A 55 12.00 -0.59 -8.12
N VAL A 56 10.74 -0.91 -8.43
CA VAL A 56 10.31 -1.33 -9.78
C VAL A 56 10.41 -0.18 -10.78
N SER A 57 10.15 1.06 -10.34
CA SER A 57 10.27 2.26 -11.18
C SER A 57 11.71 2.66 -11.45
N ALA A 58 12.62 2.44 -10.48
CA ALA A 58 14.02 2.83 -10.56
C ALA A 58 14.88 1.84 -11.37
N LYS A 59 14.49 0.55 -11.39
CA LYS A 59 15.15 -0.49 -12.19
C LYS A 59 14.76 -0.43 -13.64
#